data_AF-A0A6P0SZN9-F1
#
_entry.id   AF-A0A6P0SZN9-F1
#
_cell.length_a   1.000
_cell.length_b   1.000
_cell.length_c   1.000
_cell.angle_alpha   90.00
_cell.angle_beta   90.00
_cell.angle_gamma   90.00
#
_symmetry.space_group_name_H-M   'P 1'
#
loop_
_entity.id
_entity.type
_entity.pdbx_description
1 polymer ?
#
loop_
_entity_poly.entity_id
_entity_poly.type
_entity_poly.pdbx_seq_one_letter_code
_entity_poly.pdbx_strand_id
1 'polypeptide(L)'
;MTIIVEFHRSSYRIFKAYYQHLLQFYQQEFPRLVSYNRFVELITQTLMPLIFYLNSRTVPVTGISFIDSTPIPICHPKRAKINNVFTGLAAWGKSSMGWFFGFKLHLIINEYGQIIAFKLTPVNVDDRVPVPDFTQNIWGYIFGDKGYIKK
;
A
#
# COMPACT_ATOMS: atom_id res chain seq x y z
N MET A 1 -5.10 -11.46 -8.25
CA MET A 1 -5.16 -10.01 -7.97
C MET A 1 -6.61 -9.52 -7.89
N THR A 2 -7.43 -9.70 -8.94
CA THR A 2 -8.84 -9.23 -9.01
C THR A 2 -9.67 -9.57 -7.76
N ILE A 3 -9.66 -10.83 -7.32
CA ILE A 3 -10.40 -11.28 -6.14
C ILE A 3 -10.02 -10.52 -4.86
N ILE A 4 -8.74 -10.18 -4.70
CA ILE A 4 -8.22 -9.45 -3.53
C ILE A 4 -8.63 -7.99 -3.62
N VAL A 5 -8.53 -7.37 -4.80
CA VAL A 5 -8.99 -5.99 -5.02
C VAL A 5 -10.48 -5.88 -4.71
N GLU A 6 -11.29 -6.82 -5.21
CA GLU A 6 -12.72 -6.82 -4.95
C GLU A 6 -13.05 -7.09 -3.49
N PHE A 7 -12.30 -7.95 -2.80
CA PHE A 7 -12.43 -8.10 -1.35
C PHE A 7 -12.33 -6.75 -0.62
N HIS A 8 -11.32 -5.93 -0.96
CA HIS A 8 -11.15 -4.61 -0.36
C HIS A 8 -12.25 -3.61 -0.73
N ARG A 9 -12.95 -3.81 -1.86
CA ARG A 9 -14.11 -3.00 -2.27
C ARG A 9 -15.44 -3.49 -1.68
N SER A 10 -15.54 -4.78 -1.39
CA SER A 10 -16.79 -5.49 -1.05
C SER A 10 -17.30 -5.25 0.38
N SER A 11 -16.66 -4.38 1.16
CA SER A 11 -16.96 -4.12 2.59
C SER A 11 -16.82 -5.33 3.54
N TYR A 12 -16.49 -6.52 3.04
CA TYR A 12 -16.23 -7.69 3.89
C TYR A 12 -15.00 -7.45 4.76
N ARG A 13 -15.12 -7.74 6.06
CA ARG A 13 -14.01 -7.63 7.02
C ARG A 13 -13.18 -8.90 7.12
N ILE A 14 -13.77 -10.05 6.78
CA ILE A 14 -13.17 -11.38 6.93
C ILE A 14 -13.06 -12.02 5.56
N PHE A 15 -11.83 -12.25 5.12
CA PHE A 15 -11.56 -12.81 3.79
C PHE A 15 -12.21 -14.18 3.59
N LYS A 16 -12.25 -15.05 4.63
CA LYS A 16 -12.90 -16.36 4.56
C LYS A 16 -14.41 -16.26 4.24
N ALA A 17 -15.11 -15.31 4.86
CA ALA A 17 -16.54 -15.11 4.61
C ALA A 17 -16.78 -14.59 3.18
N TYR A 18 -15.94 -13.66 2.72
CA TYR A 18 -15.95 -13.19 1.34
C TYR A 18 -15.67 -14.32 0.34
N TYR A 19 -14.71 -15.19 0.64
CA TYR A 19 -14.36 -16.31 -0.23
C TYR A 19 -15.50 -17.33 -0.36
N GLN A 20 -16.24 -17.57 0.72
CA GLN A 20 -17.45 -18.40 0.68
C GLN A 20 -18.56 -17.76 -0.17
N HIS A 21 -18.75 -16.45 -0.06
CA HIS A 21 -19.67 -15.71 -0.93
C HIS A 21 -19.29 -15.82 -2.40
N LEU A 22 -17.99 -15.69 -2.71
CA LEU A 22 -17.47 -15.86 -4.08
C LEU A 22 -17.72 -17.27 -4.61
N LEU A 23 -17.51 -18.30 -3.78
CA LEU A 23 -17.86 -19.68 -4.11
C LEU A 23 -19.35 -19.93 -4.30
N GLN A 24 -20.23 -19.13 -3.72
CA GLN A 24 -21.67 -19.32 -3.86
C GLN A 24 -22.23 -18.59 -5.09
N PHE A 25 -21.77 -17.37 -5.34
CA PHE A 25 -22.41 -16.47 -6.31
C PHE A 25 -21.58 -16.19 -7.56
N TYR A 26 -20.26 -16.39 -7.53
CA TYR A 26 -19.35 -15.99 -8.61
C TYR A 26 -18.50 -17.14 -9.15
N GLN A 27 -18.93 -18.40 -8.97
CA GLN A 27 -18.23 -19.57 -9.52
C GLN A 27 -18.08 -19.50 -11.05
N GLN A 28 -19.08 -18.95 -11.75
CA GLN A 28 -19.05 -18.82 -13.21
C GLN A 28 -17.97 -17.84 -13.69
N GLU A 29 -17.74 -16.75 -12.95
CA GLU A 29 -16.71 -15.74 -13.25
C GLU A 29 -15.29 -16.23 -12.93
N PHE A 30 -15.16 -17.18 -11.99
CA PHE A 30 -13.89 -17.75 -11.56
C PHE A 30 -13.89 -19.29 -11.66
N PRO A 31 -13.99 -19.88 -12.86
CA PRO A 31 -14.20 -21.33 -13.04
C PRO A 31 -13.01 -22.19 -12.57
N ARG A 32 -11.82 -21.59 -12.39
CA ARG A 32 -10.60 -22.26 -11.90
C ARG A 32 -10.23 -21.82 -10.49
N LEU A 33 -11.22 -21.48 -9.67
CA LEU A 33 -10.99 -21.08 -8.30
C LEU A 33 -10.41 -22.25 -7.49
N VAL A 34 -9.32 -22.01 -6.77
CA VAL A 34 -8.68 -23.00 -5.92
C VAL A 34 -9.39 -23.15 -4.57
N SER A 35 -8.99 -24.12 -3.75
CA SER A 35 -9.48 -24.19 -2.37
C SER A 35 -9.07 -22.95 -1.58
N TYR A 36 -9.83 -22.61 -0.53
CA TYR A 36 -9.52 -21.46 0.33
C TYR A 36 -8.08 -21.48 0.85
N ASN A 37 -7.59 -22.62 1.35
CA ASN A 37 -6.23 -22.75 1.86
C ASN A 37 -5.20 -22.48 0.77
N ARG A 38 -5.39 -23.08 -0.42
CA ARG A 38 -4.50 -22.84 -1.55
C ARG A 38 -4.53 -21.38 -2.00
N PHE A 39 -5.69 -20.72 -1.95
CA PHE A 39 -5.78 -19.30 -2.27
C PHE A 39 -4.95 -18.46 -1.30
N VAL A 40 -5.05 -18.71 0.00
CA VAL A 40 -4.30 -17.97 1.03
C VAL A 40 -2.78 -18.09 0.80
N GLU A 41 -2.29 -19.27 0.44
CA GLU A 41 -0.88 -19.45 0.05
C GLU A 41 -0.49 -18.58 -1.16
N LEU A 42 -1.36 -18.56 -2.18
CA LEU A 42 -1.15 -17.82 -3.43
C LEU A 42 -1.29 -16.29 -3.28
N ILE A 43 -1.96 -15.77 -2.24
CA ILE A 43 -2.09 -14.32 -2.01
C ILE A 43 -0.72 -13.64 -2.01
N THR A 44 0.30 -14.28 -1.44
CA THR A 44 1.67 -13.74 -1.36
C THR A 44 2.26 -13.45 -2.75
N GLN A 45 1.89 -14.24 -3.76
CA GLN A 45 2.35 -14.06 -5.15
C GLN A 45 1.76 -12.82 -5.82
N THR A 46 0.73 -12.21 -5.24
CA THR A 46 0.08 -11.03 -5.82
C THR A 46 0.85 -9.73 -5.60
N LEU A 47 1.87 -9.74 -4.74
CA LEU A 47 2.69 -8.56 -4.48
C LEU A 47 3.40 -8.06 -5.75
N MET A 48 4.06 -8.95 -6.49
CA MET A 48 4.79 -8.57 -7.71
C MET A 48 3.85 -8.01 -8.79
N PRO A 49 2.73 -8.68 -9.16
CA PRO A 49 1.73 -8.11 -10.05
C PRO A 49 1.19 -6.74 -9.59
N LEU A 50 0.98 -6.55 -8.29
CA LEU A 50 0.50 -5.29 -7.75
C LEU A 50 1.54 -4.17 -7.90
N ILE A 51 2.81 -4.47 -7.67
CA ILE A 51 3.92 -3.52 -7.89
C ILE A 51 4.02 -3.16 -9.38
N PHE A 52 3.95 -4.14 -10.28
CA PHE A 52 3.95 -3.87 -11.73
C PHE A 52 2.75 -3.03 -12.15
N TYR A 53 1.56 -3.34 -11.63
CA TYR A 53 0.36 -2.55 -11.88
C TYR A 53 0.52 -1.11 -11.39
N LEU A 54 0.97 -0.90 -10.15
CA LEU A 54 1.19 0.45 -9.62
C LEU A 54 2.21 1.24 -10.44
N ASN A 55 3.31 0.61 -10.85
CA ASN A 55 4.31 1.24 -11.72
C ASN A 55 3.74 1.56 -13.12
N SER A 56 2.84 0.74 -13.68
CA SER A 56 2.23 1.05 -14.98
C SER A 56 1.17 2.15 -14.92
N ARG A 57 0.75 2.57 -13.71
CA ARG A 57 -0.16 3.69 -13.48
C ARG A 57 0.55 5.03 -13.27
N THR A 58 1.89 5.05 -13.26
CA THR A 58 2.61 6.32 -13.12
C THR A 58 2.52 7.14 -14.39
N VAL A 59 2.50 8.46 -14.23
CA VAL A 59 2.44 9.43 -15.32
C VAL A 59 3.62 10.39 -15.27
N PRO A 60 3.97 11.04 -16.40
CA PRO A 60 4.95 12.12 -16.39
C PRO A 60 4.54 13.28 -15.47
N VAL A 61 5.54 13.97 -14.94
CA VAL A 61 5.35 15.19 -14.16
C VAL A 61 4.86 16.35 -15.05
N THR A 62 3.97 17.17 -14.49
CA THR A 62 3.30 18.31 -15.15
C THR A 62 3.84 19.67 -14.72
N GLY A 63 4.68 19.71 -13.67
CA GLY A 63 5.27 20.92 -13.09
C GLY A 63 4.66 21.35 -11.77
N ILE A 64 3.51 20.79 -11.39
CA ILE A 64 2.89 20.95 -10.07
C ILE A 64 2.66 19.56 -9.50
N SER A 65 3.19 19.30 -8.32
CA SER A 65 3.07 18.00 -7.66
C SER A 65 2.75 18.14 -6.18
N PHE A 66 2.11 17.13 -5.61
CA PHE A 66 1.76 17.06 -4.19
C PHE A 66 2.37 15.80 -3.58
N ILE A 67 3.02 15.92 -2.44
CA ILE A 67 3.62 14.81 -1.68
C ILE A 67 2.91 14.64 -0.34
N ASP A 68 2.54 13.40 -0.04
CA ASP A 68 2.06 13.01 1.28
C ASP A 68 2.45 11.57 1.63
N SER A 69 2.48 11.25 2.93
CA SER A 69 2.73 9.90 3.43
C SER A 69 1.50 9.35 4.14
N THR A 70 1.10 8.13 3.80
CA THR A 70 -0.02 7.44 4.43
C THR A 70 0.47 6.23 5.23
N PRO A 71 0.01 6.03 6.48
CA PRO A 71 0.37 4.86 7.26
C PRO A 71 -0.26 3.58 6.69
N ILE A 72 0.54 2.52 6.56
CA ILE A 72 0.10 1.17 6.20
C ILE A 72 0.35 0.24 7.39
N PRO A 73 -0.63 0.07 8.29
CA PRO A 73 -0.55 -0.91 9.37
C PRO A 73 -0.70 -2.32 8.80
N ILE A 74 0.27 -3.19 9.06
CA ILE A 74 0.25 -4.58 8.55
C ILE A 74 -0.46 -5.55 9.49
N CYS A 75 -0.59 -5.18 10.78
CA CYS A 75 -1.34 -5.95 11.75
C CYS A 75 -1.78 -5.09 12.94
N HIS A 76 -2.72 -5.61 13.73
CA HIS A 76 -3.09 -4.99 15.00
C HIS A 76 -1.87 -4.90 15.95
N PRO A 77 -1.67 -3.80 16.71
CA PRO A 77 -0.53 -3.60 17.62
C PRO A 77 -0.22 -4.79 18.53
N LYS A 78 -1.26 -5.41 19.11
CA LYS A 78 -1.14 -6.62 19.96
C LYS A 78 -0.49 -7.84 19.27
N ARG A 79 -0.52 -7.91 17.93
CA ARG A 79 0.02 -9.04 17.14
C ARG A 79 1.41 -8.76 16.55
N ALA A 80 1.91 -7.53 16.67
CA ALA A 80 3.17 -7.13 16.04
C ALA A 80 4.36 -8.02 16.45
N LYS A 81 4.44 -8.42 17.73
CA LYS A 81 5.52 -9.27 18.24
C LYS A 81 5.57 -10.69 17.64
N ILE A 82 4.46 -11.17 17.10
CA ILE A 82 4.32 -12.54 16.56
C ILE A 82 4.25 -12.51 15.01
N ASN A 83 4.19 -11.33 14.40
CA ASN A 83 4.12 -11.19 12.95
C ASN A 83 5.51 -11.40 12.35
N ASN A 84 5.70 -12.53 11.67
CA ASN A 84 6.96 -12.90 11.03
C ASN A 84 7.01 -12.58 9.51
N VAL A 85 5.92 -12.07 8.93
CA VAL A 85 5.83 -11.88 7.46
C VAL A 85 6.74 -10.76 6.98
N PHE A 86 6.90 -9.70 7.79
CA PHE A 86 7.69 -8.52 7.46
C PHE A 86 8.83 -8.29 8.46
N THR A 87 9.37 -9.36 9.07
CA THR A 87 10.49 -9.27 10.01
C THR A 87 11.69 -8.60 9.34
N GLY A 88 12.26 -7.60 10.01
CA GLY A 88 13.38 -6.81 9.49
C GLY A 88 13.00 -5.77 8.43
N LEU A 89 11.75 -5.77 7.93
CA LEU A 89 11.25 -4.82 6.94
C LEU A 89 10.30 -3.80 7.55
N ALA A 90 9.37 -4.23 8.40
CA ALA A 90 8.43 -3.35 9.07
C ALA A 90 8.98 -2.85 10.41
N ALA A 91 8.51 -1.68 10.86
CA ALA A 91 8.92 -1.09 12.12
C ALA A 91 7.73 -0.50 12.88
N TRP A 92 7.96 -0.26 14.18
CA TRP A 92 7.04 0.52 15.01
C TRP A 92 7.22 2.01 14.76
N GLY A 93 6.12 2.74 14.75
CA GLY A 93 6.16 4.18 14.88
C GLY A 93 4.79 4.76 15.18
N LYS A 94 4.72 6.10 15.20
CA LYS A 94 3.56 6.84 15.69
C LYS A 94 3.00 7.73 14.59
N SER A 95 1.70 7.65 14.38
CA SER A 95 0.91 8.61 13.59
C SER A 95 0.11 9.52 14.53
N SER A 96 -0.62 10.49 13.96
CA SER A 96 -1.64 11.26 14.67
C SER A 96 -2.69 10.36 15.34
N MET A 97 -2.98 9.20 14.74
CA MET A 97 -3.94 8.20 15.24
C MET A 97 -3.35 7.23 16.27
N GLY A 98 -2.04 7.34 16.58
CA GLY A 98 -1.37 6.52 17.59
C GLY A 98 -0.30 5.59 17.03
N TRP A 99 0.14 4.65 17.87
CA TRP A 99 1.20 3.70 17.57
C TRP A 99 0.72 2.57 16.65
N PHE A 100 1.51 2.24 15.64
CA PHE A 100 1.25 1.11 14.76
C PHE A 100 2.56 0.45 14.29
N PHE A 101 2.44 -0.79 13.84
CA PHE A 101 3.52 -1.58 13.27
C PHE A 101 3.25 -1.77 11.78
N GLY A 102 4.20 -1.40 10.93
CA GLY A 102 4.04 -1.53 9.49
C GLY A 102 4.97 -0.63 8.68
N PHE A 103 4.38 0.07 7.72
CA PHE A 103 5.08 0.93 6.75
C PHE A 103 4.41 2.30 6.62
N LYS A 104 5.09 3.22 5.94
CA LYS A 104 4.53 4.44 5.36
C LYS A 104 4.64 4.35 3.84
N LEU A 105 3.56 4.68 3.15
CA LEU A 105 3.53 4.87 1.71
C LEU A 105 3.65 6.35 1.42
N HIS A 106 4.78 6.76 0.84
CA HIS A 106 4.99 8.08 0.28
C HIS A 106 4.44 8.09 -1.13
N LEU A 107 3.60 9.06 -1.46
CA LEU A 107 2.97 9.21 -2.76
C LEU A 107 3.20 10.63 -3.28
N ILE A 108 3.58 10.74 -4.56
CA ILE A 108 3.58 12.01 -5.29
C ILE A 108 2.53 11.93 -6.39
N ILE A 109 1.64 12.92 -6.41
CA ILE A 109 0.59 13.05 -7.42
C ILE A 109 0.70 14.39 -8.15
N ASN A 110 0.24 14.45 -9.39
CA ASN A 110 0.06 15.71 -10.10
C ASN A 110 -1.25 16.41 -9.68
N GLU A 111 -1.50 17.60 -10.22
CA GLU A 111 -2.73 18.39 -10.02
C GLU A 111 -4.01 17.71 -10.49
N TYR A 112 -3.91 16.66 -11.31
CA TYR A 112 -5.04 15.84 -11.77
C TYR A 112 -5.28 14.60 -10.87
N GLY A 113 -4.52 14.45 -9.79
CA GLY A 113 -4.62 13.30 -8.89
C GLY A 113 -4.02 12.00 -9.45
N GLN A 114 -3.20 12.09 -10.50
CA GLN A 114 -2.52 10.94 -11.09
C GLN A 114 -1.18 10.70 -10.40
N ILE A 115 -0.80 9.44 -10.26
CA ILE A 115 0.43 9.04 -9.55
C ILE A 115 1.64 9.39 -10.40
N ILE A 116 2.59 10.15 -9.86
CA ILE A 116 3.90 10.39 -10.46
C ILE A 116 4.91 9.38 -9.92
N ALA A 117 4.98 9.23 -8.60
CA ALA A 117 5.93 8.36 -7.94
C ALA A 117 5.35 7.83 -6.61
N PHE A 118 5.81 6.66 -6.18
CA PHE A 118 5.51 6.11 -4.85
C PHE A 118 6.72 5.40 -4.23
N LYS A 119 6.85 5.43 -2.90
CA LYS A 119 7.92 4.75 -2.16
C LYS A 119 7.39 4.22 -0.84
N LEU A 120 7.80 3.01 -0.48
CA LEU A 120 7.44 2.39 0.79
C LEU A 120 8.63 2.47 1.74
N THR A 121 8.42 2.93 2.98
CA THR A 121 9.43 2.91 4.03
C THR A 121 8.89 2.29 5.31
N PRO A 122 9.75 1.74 6.18
CA PRO A 122 9.35 1.44 7.55
C PRO A 122 8.84 2.70 8.27
N VAL A 123 7.97 2.55 9.26
CA VAL A 123 7.29 3.71 9.90
C VAL A 123 8.23 4.62 10.68
N ASN A 124 9.29 4.08 11.25
CA ASN A 124 10.30 4.84 12.00
C ASN A 124 11.20 5.69 11.10
N VAL A 125 11.07 5.58 9.77
CA VAL A 125 11.76 6.45 8.83
C VAL A 125 11.05 7.81 8.81
N ASP A 126 11.86 8.86 8.95
CA ASP A 126 11.43 10.25 8.82
C ASP A 126 11.04 10.56 7.37
N ASP A 127 9.93 11.26 7.17
CA ASP A 127 9.32 11.47 5.84
C ASP A 127 10.22 12.28 4.90
N ARG A 128 11.21 12.99 5.43
CA ARG A 128 12.20 13.76 4.67
C ARG A 128 13.30 12.88 4.08
N VAL A 129 13.60 11.75 4.70
CA VAL A 129 14.68 10.84 4.26
C VAL A 129 14.44 10.28 2.85
N PRO A 130 13.23 9.81 2.47
CA PRO A 130 13.03 9.32 1.12
C PRO A 130 13.00 10.43 0.06
N VAL A 131 12.70 11.69 0.42
CA VAL A 131 12.42 12.77 -0.55
C VAL A 131 13.51 12.95 -1.60
N PRO A 132 14.82 13.05 -1.27
CA PRO A 132 15.85 13.30 -2.28
C PRO A 132 15.91 12.22 -3.36
N ASP A 133 15.77 10.94 -3.00
CA ASP A 133 15.68 9.83 -3.95
C ASP A 133 14.37 9.86 -4.74
N PHE A 134 13.32 10.30 -4.05
CA PHE A 134 11.94 10.23 -4.49
C PHE A 134 11.58 11.34 -5.49
N THR A 135 12.35 12.42 -5.53
CA THR A 135 12.12 13.59 -6.38
C THR A 135 13.20 13.82 -7.45
N GLN A 136 14.16 12.89 -7.64
CA GLN A 136 15.29 13.08 -8.58
C GLN A 136 14.86 13.43 -10.00
N ASN A 137 13.74 12.89 -10.47
CA ASN A 137 13.22 13.09 -11.83
C ASN A 137 11.97 13.99 -11.87
N ILE A 138 11.70 14.72 -10.79
CA ILE A 138 10.51 15.58 -10.65
C ILE A 138 10.98 17.03 -10.75
N TRP A 139 10.40 17.78 -11.69
CA TRP A 139 10.67 19.20 -11.88
C TRP A 139 9.44 20.05 -11.55
N GLY A 140 9.67 21.33 -11.27
CA GLY A 140 8.63 22.27 -10.89
C GLY A 140 8.39 22.32 -9.37
N TYR A 141 7.17 22.66 -8.98
CA TYR A 141 6.81 22.86 -7.58
C TYR A 141 6.28 21.56 -6.96
N ILE A 142 6.80 21.22 -5.78
CA ILE A 142 6.31 20.12 -4.95
C ILE A 142 5.73 20.72 -3.67
N PHE A 143 4.43 20.53 -3.50
CA PHE A 143 3.68 20.94 -2.32
C PHE A 143 3.54 19.76 -1.37
N GLY A 144 3.76 19.98 -0.08
CA GLY A 144 3.62 18.93 0.92
C GLY A 144 3.40 19.51 2.31
N ASP A 145 3.07 18.63 3.24
CA ASP A 145 2.88 18.99 4.63
C ASP A 145 4.16 19.56 5.26
N LYS A 146 3.97 20.35 6.33
CA LYS A 146 5.09 20.97 7.08
C LYS A 146 6.14 19.96 7.54
N GLY A 147 5.75 18.70 7.75
CA GLY A 147 6.66 17.61 8.12
C GLY A 147 7.79 17.36 7.12
N TYR A 148 7.62 17.75 5.85
CA TYR A 148 8.63 17.61 4.80
C TYR A 148 9.70 18.71 4.80
N ILE A 149 9.54 19.75 5.62
CA ILE A 149 10.46 20.88 5.67
C ILE A 149 11.33 20.77 6.93
N LYS A 150 12.65 20.91 6.77
CA LYS A 150 13.58 21.04 7.90
C LYS A 150 13.53 22.49 8.42
N LYS A 151 13.44 22.67 9.74
CA LYS A 151 13.68 23.98 10.36
C LYS A 151 15.13 24.40 10.17
#